data_AF-A0AB39YGK2-F1
#
_entry.id   AF-A0AB39YGK2-F1
#
_cell.length_a   1.000
_cell.length_b   1.000
_cell.length_c   1.000
_cell.angle_alpha   90.00
_cell.angle_beta   90.00
_cell.angle_gamma   90.00
#
_symmetry.space_group_name_H-M   'P 1'
#
loop_
_entity.id
_entity.type
_entity.pdbx_description
1 polymer ?
#
loop_
_entity_poly.entity_id
_entity_poly.type
_entity_poly.pdbx_seq_one_letter_code
_entity_poly.pdbx_strand_id
1 'polypeptide(L)'
;MERVIDLDRAAAAISERAAGWLAAGLKVGQVTWRDETAPWPQRLETDRTLVRDPDSVGVLISGPGNAGLSVVLFRGGWADVDYFDGVDDGGPIPAFDINSAAAFGTQLDQWVPRVFGSFGKSEYSSSILWLDLGKRRALGV
;
A
#
# COMPACT_ATOMS: atom_id res chain seq x y z
N MET A 1 -0.74 18.27 -20.35
CA MET A 1 -1.03 18.22 -18.91
C MET A 1 0.13 18.86 -18.16
N GLU A 2 -0.15 19.56 -17.06
CA GLU A 2 0.89 20.10 -16.20
C GLU A 2 1.70 18.94 -15.57
N ARG A 3 3.03 19.06 -15.58
CA ARG A 3 3.95 18.04 -15.07
C ARG A 3 4.28 18.41 -13.63
N VAL A 4 3.39 18.07 -12.70
CA VAL A 4 3.44 18.58 -11.32
C VAL A 4 4.28 17.69 -10.42
N ILE A 5 4.34 16.38 -10.69
CA ILE A 5 4.98 15.40 -9.82
C ILE A 5 6.31 14.91 -10.39
N ASP A 6 7.35 14.93 -9.55
CA ASP A 6 8.58 14.17 -9.75
C ASP A 6 8.32 12.67 -9.50
N LEU A 7 8.22 11.89 -10.58
CA LEU A 7 7.94 10.44 -10.51
C LEU A 7 9.12 9.61 -10.00
N ASP A 8 10.35 10.09 -10.13
CA ASP A 8 11.52 9.44 -9.55
C ASP A 8 11.48 9.52 -8.02
N ARG A 9 11.06 10.67 -7.47
CA ARG A 9 10.78 10.81 -6.03
C ARG A 9 9.58 9.98 -5.58
N ALA A 10 8.54 9.86 -6.40
CA ALA A 10 7.40 9.00 -6.08
C ALA A 10 7.79 7.51 -6.03
N ALA A 11 8.64 7.04 -6.95
CA ALA A 11 9.19 5.70 -6.93
C ALA A 11 10.06 5.43 -5.70
N ALA A 12 10.85 6.42 -5.28
CA ALA A 12 11.60 6.35 -4.03
C ALA A 12 10.65 6.22 -2.82
N ALA A 13 9.55 6.99 -2.78
CA ALA A 13 8.56 6.91 -1.70
C ALA A 13 7.89 5.52 -1.59
N ILE A 14 7.69 4.82 -2.70
CA ILE A 14 7.24 3.41 -2.71
C ILE A 14 8.33 2.52 -2.12
N SER A 15 9.58 2.68 -2.59
CA SER A 15 10.72 1.85 -2.19
C SER A 15 11.05 1.98 -0.70
N GLU A 16 10.96 3.19 -0.14
CA GLU A 16 11.15 3.48 1.28
C GLU A 16 10.16 2.74 2.18
N ARG A 17 8.93 2.50 1.70
CA ARG A 17 7.86 1.82 2.46
C ARG A 17 7.86 0.31 2.26
N ALA A 18 8.42 -0.17 1.15
CA ALA A 18 8.37 -1.57 0.76
C ALA A 18 8.88 -2.52 1.86
N ALA A 19 9.96 -2.16 2.55
CA ALA A 19 10.50 -2.97 3.65
C ALA A 19 9.49 -3.14 4.81
N GLY A 20 8.74 -2.08 5.14
CA GLY A 20 7.70 -2.13 6.17
C GLY A 20 6.52 -3.01 5.77
N TRP A 21 6.08 -2.91 4.51
CA TRP A 21 5.01 -3.76 3.98
C TRP A 21 5.41 -5.24 3.94
N LEU A 22 6.64 -5.54 3.51
CA LEU A 22 7.19 -6.89 3.49
C LEU A 22 7.28 -7.47 4.92
N ALA A 23 7.78 -6.68 5.88
CA ALA A 23 7.86 -7.09 7.28
C ALA A 23 6.47 -7.36 7.89
N ALA A 24 5.43 -6.73 7.36
CA ALA A 24 4.05 -6.95 7.77
C ALA A 24 3.37 -8.14 7.05
N GLY A 25 4.12 -8.91 6.26
CA GLY A 25 3.63 -10.10 5.57
C GLY A 25 2.96 -9.83 4.23
N LEU A 26 3.04 -8.60 3.71
CA LEU A 26 2.59 -8.29 2.36
C LEU A 26 3.63 -8.72 1.31
N LYS A 27 3.18 -8.88 0.08
CA LYS A 27 4.04 -9.01 -1.11
C LYS A 27 4.00 -7.67 -1.85
N VAL A 28 5.16 -7.19 -2.26
CA VAL A 28 5.30 -5.93 -3.01
C VAL A 28 5.87 -6.28 -4.38
N GLY A 29 5.13 -5.97 -5.44
CA GLY A 29 5.58 -6.10 -6.81
C GLY A 29 6.69 -5.11 -7.15
N GLN A 30 7.36 -5.33 -8.29
CA GLN A 30 8.33 -4.35 -8.79
C GLN A 30 7.64 -3.03 -9.11
N VAL A 31 8.34 -1.92 -8.88
CA VAL A 31 7.91 -0.61 -9.38
C VAL A 31 7.87 -0.67 -10.91
N THR A 32 6.75 -0.23 -11.47
CA THR A 32 6.51 -0.18 -12.92
C THR A 32 6.44 1.26 -13.39
N TRP A 33 6.79 1.47 -14.65
CA TRP A 33 6.86 2.77 -15.28
C TRP A 33 6.18 2.73 -16.65
N ARG A 34 5.50 3.81 -17.03
CA ARG A 34 5.01 4.01 -18.39
C ARG A 34 5.71 5.20 -19.02
N ASP A 35 6.16 5.06 -20.26
CA ASP A 35 6.77 6.13 -21.05
C ASP A 35 5.71 6.82 -21.93
N GLU A 36 5.56 8.14 -21.79
CA GLU A 36 4.61 8.97 -22.57
C GLU A 36 4.92 8.90 -24.07
N THR A 37 6.19 8.76 -24.43
CA THR A 37 6.68 8.80 -25.82
C THR A 37 6.72 7.44 -26.50
N ALA A 38 6.50 6.35 -25.76
CA ALA A 38 6.49 5.00 -26.33
C ALA A 38 5.25 4.78 -27.22
N PRO A 39 5.39 4.02 -28.34
CA PRO A 39 4.27 3.71 -29.20
C PRO A 39 3.25 2.81 -28.49
N TRP A 40 1.99 2.94 -28.90
CA TRP A 40 0.91 2.10 -28.37
C TRP A 40 0.97 0.67 -28.96
N PRO A 41 0.69 -0.40 -28.18
CA PRO A 41 0.42 -0.39 -26.73
C PRO A 41 1.68 -0.05 -25.91
N GLN A 42 1.53 0.91 -24.99
CA GLN A 42 2.64 1.32 -24.14
C GLN A 42 2.96 0.21 -23.15
N ARG A 43 4.19 -0.28 -23.22
CA ARG A 43 4.70 -1.31 -22.32
C ARG A 43 4.95 -0.71 -20.93
N LEU A 44 4.67 -1.48 -19.89
CA LEU A 44 5.14 -1.17 -18.55
C LEU A 44 6.57 -1.71 -18.37
N GLU A 45 7.49 -0.82 -18.04
CA GLU A 45 8.88 -1.17 -17.78
C GLU A 45 9.15 -1.24 -16.27
N THR A 46 10.00 -2.17 -15.85
CA THR A 46 10.50 -2.25 -14.47
C THR A 46 11.89 -1.65 -14.32
N ASP A 47 12.59 -1.45 -15.44
CA ASP A 47 13.89 -0.77 -15.49
C ASP A 47 13.67 0.71 -15.88
N ARG A 48 13.90 1.60 -14.90
CA ARG A 48 13.76 3.05 -15.06
C ARG A 48 14.64 3.61 -16.18
N THR A 49 15.76 2.98 -16.52
CA THR A 49 16.69 3.45 -17.56
C THR A 49 16.14 3.29 -18.97
N LEU A 50 15.10 2.46 -19.15
CA LEU A 50 14.43 2.27 -20.44
C LEU A 50 13.36 3.34 -20.72
N VAL A 51 13.05 4.19 -19.75
CA VAL A 51 11.97 5.19 -19.81
C VAL A 51 12.54 6.58 -20.08
N ARG A 52 12.14 7.20 -21.18
CA ARG A 52 12.62 8.52 -21.64
C ARG A 52 11.80 9.65 -21.04
N ASP A 53 10.47 9.59 -21.17
CA ASP A 53 9.55 10.59 -20.61
C ASP A 53 8.54 9.88 -19.69
N PRO A 54 8.83 9.73 -18.39
CA PRO A 54 7.95 9.00 -17.49
C PRO A 54 6.60 9.69 -17.38
N ASP A 55 5.54 8.93 -17.63
CA ASP A 55 4.15 9.37 -17.56
C ASP A 55 3.46 8.90 -16.28
N SER A 56 3.78 7.67 -15.86
CA SER A 56 3.31 7.13 -14.59
C SER A 56 4.34 6.22 -13.93
N VAL A 57 4.18 6.06 -12.61
CA VAL A 57 4.84 5.05 -11.80
C VAL A 57 3.77 4.24 -11.05
N GLY A 58 3.95 2.92 -10.94
CA GLY A 58 2.97 2.08 -10.26
C GLY A 58 3.57 0.93 -9.46
N VAL A 59 2.77 0.39 -8.55
CA VAL A 59 3.11 -0.76 -7.72
C VAL A 59 1.87 -1.60 -7.44
N LEU A 60 2.05 -2.91 -7.44
CA LEU A 60 1.05 -3.88 -6.97
C LEU A 60 1.47 -4.40 -5.61
N ILE A 61 0.55 -4.34 -4.64
CA ILE A 61 0.74 -4.89 -3.30
C ILE A 61 -0.29 -6.01 -3.11
N SER A 62 0.11 -7.14 -2.56
CA SER A 62 -0.78 -8.27 -2.29
C SER A 62 -0.67 -8.74 -0.85
N GLY A 63 -1.80 -9.13 -0.27
CA GLY A 63 -1.89 -9.59 1.12
C GLY A 63 -2.48 -10.99 1.25
N PRO A 64 -2.77 -11.43 2.48
CA PRO A 64 -3.52 -12.66 2.75
C PRO A 64 -4.87 -12.69 2.04
N GLY A 65 -5.40 -13.89 1.81
CA GLY A 65 -6.74 -14.06 1.20
C GLY A 65 -6.83 -13.61 -0.27
N ASN A 66 -5.71 -13.39 -0.97
CA ASN A 66 -5.66 -12.77 -2.30
C ASN A 66 -6.11 -11.31 -2.33
N ALA A 67 -6.10 -10.61 -1.19
CA ALA A 67 -6.28 -9.17 -1.15
C ALA A 67 -5.20 -8.48 -2.00
N GLY A 68 -5.56 -7.41 -2.70
CA GLY A 68 -4.69 -6.69 -3.62
C GLY A 68 -4.96 -5.20 -3.62
N LEU A 69 -3.90 -4.41 -3.85
CA LEU A 69 -3.93 -2.98 -4.06
C LEU A 69 -3.02 -2.63 -5.23
N SER A 70 -3.61 -2.14 -6.32
CA SER A 70 -2.91 -1.60 -7.48
C SER A 70 -2.91 -0.08 -7.39
N VAL A 71 -1.72 0.52 -7.45
CA VAL A 71 -1.55 1.99 -7.41
C VAL A 71 -0.76 2.40 -8.64
N VAL A 72 -1.26 3.35 -9.43
CA VAL A 72 -0.56 3.96 -10.56
C VAL A 72 -0.68 5.47 -10.46
N LEU A 73 0.41 6.14 -10.08
CA LEU A 73 0.48 7.60 -10.02
C LEU A 73 0.86 8.16 -11.39
N PHE A 74 0.04 9.07 -11.88
CA PHE A 74 0.30 9.82 -13.11
C PHE A 74 0.91 11.17 -12.75
N ARG A 75 1.89 11.62 -13.53
CA ARG A 75 2.59 12.90 -13.29
C ARG A 75 1.71 14.15 -13.32
N GLY A 76 0.48 14.01 -13.81
CA GLY A 76 -0.55 15.04 -13.87
C GLY A 76 -1.29 15.30 -12.56
N GLY A 77 -0.93 14.66 -11.44
CA GLY A 77 -1.51 14.99 -10.13
C GLY A 77 -2.61 14.05 -9.64
N TRP A 78 -2.74 12.86 -10.23
CA TRP A 78 -3.80 11.90 -9.90
C TRP A 78 -3.27 10.47 -9.97
N ALA A 79 -3.97 9.54 -9.35
CA ALA A 79 -3.62 8.13 -9.38
C ALA A 79 -4.83 7.26 -9.71
N ASP A 80 -4.60 6.19 -10.47
CA ASP A 80 -5.50 5.04 -10.49
C ASP A 80 -5.17 4.19 -9.27
N VAL A 81 -6.17 3.96 -8.43
CA VAL A 81 -6.02 3.17 -7.21
C VAL A 81 -7.18 2.18 -7.16
N ASP A 82 -6.88 0.90 -7.31
CA ASP A 82 -7.86 -0.17 -7.29
C ASP A 82 -7.51 -1.17 -6.20
N TYR A 83 -8.52 -1.63 -5.47
CA TYR A 83 -8.35 -2.66 -4.45
C TYR A 83 -9.33 -3.82 -4.61
N PHE A 84 -8.95 -4.94 -4.01
CA PHE A 84 -9.79 -6.11 -3.76
C PHE A 84 -9.45 -6.66 -2.39
N ASP A 85 -10.44 -6.98 -1.57
CA ASP A 85 -10.22 -7.43 -0.19
C ASP A 85 -9.93 -8.95 -0.07
N GLY A 86 -10.02 -9.69 -1.17
CA GLY A 86 -9.82 -11.14 -1.19
C GLY A 86 -11.09 -11.97 -1.07
N VAL A 87 -12.24 -11.33 -0.84
CA VAL A 87 -13.53 -11.98 -0.58
C VAL A 87 -14.57 -11.54 -1.60
N ASP A 88 -15.14 -10.36 -1.44
CA ASP A 88 -16.21 -9.83 -2.27
C ASP A 88 -16.27 -8.29 -2.37
N ASP A 89 -15.43 -7.56 -1.63
CA ASP A 89 -15.34 -6.11 -1.73
C ASP A 89 -14.12 -5.67 -2.57
N GLY A 90 -14.29 -4.56 -3.28
CA GLY A 90 -13.27 -4.02 -4.14
C GLY A 90 -13.79 -2.87 -5.01
N GLY A 91 -12.85 -2.12 -5.56
CA GLY A 91 -13.17 -1.03 -6.48
C GLY A 91 -12.15 0.09 -6.49
N PRO A 92 -12.46 1.15 -7.24
CA PRO A 92 -11.58 2.30 -7.34
C PRO A 92 -11.65 3.17 -6.08
N ILE A 93 -10.50 3.69 -5.65
CA ILE A 93 -10.37 4.72 -4.63
C ILE A 93 -10.10 6.05 -5.35
N PRO A 94 -10.96 7.07 -5.20
CA PRO A 94 -10.70 8.39 -5.77
C PRO A 94 -9.38 8.97 -5.27
N ALA A 95 -8.47 9.32 -6.19
CA ALA A 95 -7.15 9.83 -5.88
C ALA A 95 -6.76 10.98 -6.82
N PHE A 96 -7.15 12.19 -6.45
CA PHE A 96 -6.89 13.43 -7.19
C PHE A 96 -6.08 14.41 -6.33
N ASP A 97 -5.67 15.53 -6.92
CA ASP A 97 -4.96 16.63 -6.25
C ASP A 97 -3.66 16.23 -5.53
N ILE A 98 -2.98 15.20 -6.05
CA ILE A 98 -1.68 14.75 -5.57
C ILE A 98 -0.60 15.68 -6.14
N ASN A 99 -0.30 16.75 -5.43
CA ASN A 99 0.58 17.81 -5.93
C ASN A 99 2.08 17.58 -5.71
N SER A 100 2.49 16.46 -5.12
CA SER A 100 3.90 16.15 -4.85
C SER A 100 4.13 14.67 -4.55
N ALA A 101 5.37 14.22 -4.70
CA ALA A 101 5.79 12.88 -4.28
C ALA A 101 5.61 12.65 -2.77
N ALA A 102 5.75 13.70 -1.95
CA ALA A 102 5.51 13.62 -0.51
C ALA A 102 4.02 13.41 -0.21
N ALA A 103 3.13 14.15 -0.89
CA ALA A 103 1.69 13.95 -0.77
C ALA A 103 1.28 12.54 -1.20
N PHE A 104 1.88 12.02 -2.27
CA PHE A 104 1.71 10.63 -2.69
C PHE A 104 2.16 9.64 -1.62
N GLY A 105 3.31 9.85 -0.99
CA GLY A 105 3.77 9.04 0.14
C GLY A 105 2.75 9.00 1.28
N THR A 106 2.18 10.14 1.66
CA THR A 106 1.12 10.22 2.67
C THR A 106 -0.13 9.46 2.26
N GLN A 107 -0.51 9.48 0.98
CA GLN A 107 -1.65 8.71 0.48
C GLN A 107 -1.39 7.20 0.54
N LEU A 108 -0.18 6.73 0.22
CA LEU A 108 0.21 5.32 0.41
C LEU A 108 0.04 4.88 1.88
N ASP A 109 0.39 5.76 2.82
CA ASP A 109 0.23 5.50 4.26
C ASP A 109 -1.24 5.42 4.70
N GLN A 110 -2.19 5.86 3.86
CA GLN A 110 -3.63 5.73 4.08
C GLN A 110 -4.24 4.55 3.33
N TRP A 111 -3.88 4.34 2.06
CA TRP A 111 -4.45 3.30 1.23
C TRP A 111 -4.03 1.90 1.67
N VAL A 112 -2.76 1.70 2.02
CA VAL A 112 -2.27 0.37 2.39
C VAL A 112 -2.96 -0.14 3.67
N PRO A 113 -3.05 0.61 4.78
CA PRO A 113 -3.80 0.15 5.95
C PRO A 113 -5.30 0.05 5.74
N ARG A 114 -5.87 0.84 4.82
CA ARG A 114 -7.29 0.73 4.45
C ARG A 114 -7.61 -0.63 3.84
N VAL A 115 -6.75 -1.15 2.97
CA VAL A 115 -6.98 -2.42 2.26
C VAL A 115 -6.56 -3.63 3.09
N PHE A 116 -5.43 -3.54 3.78
CA PHE A 116 -4.82 -4.70 4.45
C PHE A 116 -4.95 -4.68 5.99
N GLY A 117 -5.59 -3.64 6.53
CA GLY A 117 -5.67 -3.40 7.97
C GLY A 117 -4.42 -2.77 8.57
N SER A 118 -4.49 -2.38 9.84
CA SER A 118 -3.35 -1.78 10.54
C SER A 118 -2.30 -2.84 10.88
N PHE A 119 -1.09 -2.68 10.33
CA PHE A 119 0.07 -3.48 10.70
C PHE A 119 0.55 -3.10 12.09
N GLY A 120 0.15 -3.88 13.10
CA GLY A 120 0.52 -3.63 14.49
C GLY A 120 -0.65 -3.26 15.38
N LYS A 121 -1.56 -4.20 15.60
CA LYS A 121 -1.78 -4.70 16.96
C LYS A 121 -1.58 -6.20 16.88
N SER A 122 -0.51 -6.71 17.48
CA SER A 122 -0.57 -8.09 17.95
C SER A 122 -1.84 -8.19 18.77
N GLU A 123 -2.78 -9.03 18.34
CA GLU A 123 -3.73 -9.59 19.27
C GLU A 123 -2.90 -10.29 20.34
N TYR A 124 -2.57 -9.57 21.41
CA TYR A 124 -2.28 -10.21 22.67
C TYR A 124 -3.57 -10.91 23.04
N SER A 125 -3.60 -12.18 22.66
CA SER A 125 -4.34 -13.27 23.25
C SER A 125 -4.83 -12.90 24.66
N SER A 126 -6.08 -12.42 24.76
CA SER A 126 -6.85 -12.53 25.99
C SER A 126 -7.41 -13.96 26.08
N SER A 127 -6.51 -14.93 25.98
CA SER A 127 -6.73 -16.32 26.37
C SER A 127 -5.74 -16.65 27.49
N ILE A 128 -5.70 -15.83 28.54
CA ILE A 128 -5.23 -16.25 29.85
C ILE A 128 -6.44 -16.21 30.78
N LEU A 129 -7.03 -17.39 30.89
CA LEU A 129 -7.67 -17.96 32.06
C LEU A 129 -8.31 -16.98 33.05
N TRP A 130 -9.64 -16.98 33.02
CA TRP A 130 -10.44 -17.23 34.22
C TRP A 130 -9.73 -18.26 35.13
N LEU A 131 -9.09 -17.80 36.20
CA LEU A 131 -8.80 -18.56 37.44
C LEU A 131 -8.15 -17.62 38.48
N ASP A 132 -8.87 -16.59 38.92
CA ASP A 132 -8.65 -16.04 40.27
C ASP A 132 -9.97 -15.57 40.92
N LEU A 133 -10.99 -16.41 40.80
CA LEU A 133 -12.17 -16.33 41.67
C LEU A 133 -12.29 -17.63 42.46
N GLY A 134 -11.84 -17.59 43.72
CA GLY A 134 -12.34 -18.47 44.76
C GLY A 134 -11.33 -19.37 45.44
N LYS A 135 -10.59 -18.83 46.42
CA LYS A 135 -10.33 -19.51 47.71
C LYS A 135 -9.60 -18.61 48.71
N ARG A 136 -10.33 -17.73 49.40
CA ARG A 136 -10.03 -17.34 50.79
C ARG A 136 -11.31 -17.10 51.59
N ARG A 137 -11.96 -18.20 51.94
CA ARG A 137 -12.74 -18.33 53.18
C ARG A 137 -12.42 -19.69 53.78
N ALA A 138 -11.64 -19.68 54.85
CA ALA A 138 -11.70 -20.60 55.98
C ALA A 138 -10.43 -20.39 56.80
N LEU A 139 -10.57 -19.79 57.97
CA LEU A 139 -9.99 -20.25 59.24
C LEU A 139 -10.45 -19.26 60.31
N GLY A 140 -11.49 -19.64 61.04
CA GLY A 140 -11.68 -19.18 62.40
C GLY A 140 -11.00 -20.18 63.33
N VAL A 141 -10.25 -19.67 64.31
CA VAL A 141 -10.37 -19.96 65.75
C VAL A 141 -10.00 -18.66 66.46
#